data_AF-A0A847EL81-F1
#
_entry.id   AF-A0A847EL81-F1
#
_cell.length_a   1.000
_cell.length_b   1.000
_cell.length_c   1.000
_cell.angle_alpha   90.00
_cell.angle_beta   90.00
_cell.angle_gamma   90.00
#
_symmetry.space_group_name_H-M   'P 1'
#
loop_
_entity.id
_entity.type
_entity.pdbx_description
1 polymer ?
#
loop_
_entity_poly.entity_id
_entity_poly.type
_entity_poly.pdbx_seq_one_letter_code
_entity_poly.pdbx_strand_id
1 'polypeptide(L)'
;MGYANAQAVFTFWPHLPPRAKLIAVQMALIAHDPRPDSAELPEYWAGLGPLARALGRAAAPPGPTDRRVVRYALADLLEAGLVERISEPGKHGRYRLHLQPPPTVDKSG
;
A
#
# COMPACT_ATOMS: atom_id res chain seq x y z
N MET A 1 -14.88 -5.40 -2.79
CA MET A 1 -14.04 -5.97 -1.72
C MET A 1 -12.99 -4.97 -1.24
N GLY A 2 -12.31 -4.22 -2.13
CA GLY A 2 -11.36 -3.16 -1.74
C GLY A 2 -11.86 -2.05 -0.78
N TYR A 3 -13.17 -1.84 -0.61
CA TYR A 3 -13.70 -0.92 0.41
C TYR A 3 -13.30 -1.33 1.84
N ALA A 4 -13.44 -2.61 2.19
CA ALA A 4 -13.10 -3.10 3.52
C ALA A 4 -11.60 -2.93 3.79
N ASN A 5 -10.76 -3.19 2.79
CA ASN A 5 -9.32 -2.99 2.89
C ASN A 5 -8.97 -1.50 3.08
N ALA A 6 -9.60 -0.61 2.32
CA ALA A 6 -9.40 0.82 2.47
C ALA A 6 -9.84 1.32 3.86
N GLN A 7 -10.96 0.79 4.38
CA GLN A 7 -11.41 1.08 5.74
C GLN A 7 -10.40 0.60 6.79
N ALA A 8 -9.78 -0.57 6.59
CA ALA A 8 -8.73 -1.08 7.46
C ALA A 8 -7.51 -0.14 7.52
N VAL A 9 -7.13 0.49 6.40
CA VAL A 9 -6.08 1.52 6.39
C VAL A 9 -6.42 2.67 7.32
N PHE A 10 -7.64 3.21 7.26
CA PHE A 10 -8.05 4.30 8.16
C PHE A 10 -8.15 3.86 9.62
N THR A 11 -8.57 2.61 9.86
CA THR A 11 -8.82 2.08 11.20
C THR A 11 -7.51 1.76 11.92
N PHE A 12 -6.60 1.04 11.27
CA PHE A 12 -5.41 0.50 11.91
C PHE A 12 -4.13 1.28 11.63
N TRP A 13 -4.14 2.17 10.63
CA TRP A 13 -2.97 2.95 10.22
C TRP A 13 -3.20 4.47 10.27
N PRO A 14 -3.77 5.02 11.37
CA PRO A 14 -4.10 6.43 11.44
C PRO A 14 -2.87 7.35 11.45
N HIS A 15 -1.71 6.85 11.88
CA HIS A 15 -0.47 7.60 12.05
C HIS A 15 0.31 7.83 10.75
N LEU A 16 -0.09 7.21 9.63
CA LEU A 16 0.62 7.37 8.36
C LEU A 16 0.62 8.83 7.87
N PRO A 17 1.73 9.31 7.30
CA PRO A 17 1.78 10.59 6.61
C PRO A 17 0.69 10.69 5.53
N PRO A 18 0.15 11.89 5.25
CA PRO A 18 -0.98 12.04 4.32
C PRO A 18 -0.75 11.42 2.94
N ARG A 19 0.46 11.55 2.37
CA ARG A 19 0.80 10.96 1.06
C ARG A 19 0.87 9.44 1.11
N ALA A 20 1.49 8.88 2.15
CA ALA A 20 1.56 7.44 2.36
C ALA A 20 0.15 6.85 2.54
N LYS A 21 -0.71 7.53 3.31
CA LYS A 21 -2.10 7.13 3.51
C LYS A 21 -2.91 7.10 2.21
N LEU A 22 -2.79 8.11 1.34
CA LEU A 22 -3.44 8.11 0.03
C LEU A 22 -2.98 6.95 -0.86
N ILE A 23 -1.67 6.65 -0.86
CA ILE A 23 -1.13 5.49 -1.58
C ILE A 23 -1.66 4.18 -0.98
N ALA A 24 -1.64 4.02 0.33
CA ALA A 24 -2.13 2.81 1.00
C ALA A 24 -3.60 2.55 0.69
N VAL A 25 -4.44 3.59 0.73
CA VAL A 25 -5.86 3.49 0.35
C VAL A 25 -6.00 3.10 -1.12
N GLN A 26 -5.24 3.73 -2.03
CA GLN A 26 -5.28 3.35 -3.45
C GLN A 26 -4.86 1.90 -3.66
N MET A 27 -3.80 1.45 -3.00
CA MET A 27 -3.33 0.06 -3.07
C MET A 27 -4.40 -0.90 -2.56
N ALA A 28 -5.00 -0.59 -1.41
CA ALA A 28 -6.06 -1.38 -0.78
C ALA A 28 -7.33 -1.48 -1.65
N LEU A 29 -7.69 -0.40 -2.36
CA LEU A 29 -8.86 -0.37 -3.23
C LEU A 29 -8.73 -1.26 -4.46
N ILE A 30 -7.52 -1.40 -5.01
CA ILE A 30 -7.25 -2.16 -6.25
C ILE A 30 -6.43 -3.43 -6.03
N ALA A 31 -6.16 -3.79 -4.77
CA ALA A 31 -5.48 -5.03 -4.43
C ALA A 31 -6.32 -6.22 -4.90
N HIS A 32 -5.62 -7.27 -5.32
CA HIS A 32 -6.23 -8.56 -5.51
C HIS A 32 -6.44 -9.19 -4.14
N ASP A 33 -7.70 -9.38 -3.78
CA ASP A 33 -8.07 -10.08 -2.56
C ASP A 33 -7.91 -11.59 -2.78
N PRO A 34 -7.26 -12.30 -1.86
CA PRO A 34 -7.22 -13.76 -1.90
C PRO A 34 -8.61 -14.33 -1.58
N ARG A 35 -8.77 -15.64 -1.75
CA ARG A 35 -10.03 -16.32 -1.45
C ARG A 35 -10.41 -16.10 0.03
N PRO A 36 -11.71 -16.00 0.38
CA PRO A 36 -12.16 -15.74 1.76
C PRO A 36 -11.61 -16.71 2.82
N ASP A 37 -11.29 -17.91 2.38
CA ASP A 37 -10.81 -19.07 3.13
C ASP A 37 -9.28 -19.26 3.04
N SER A 38 -8.58 -18.31 2.43
CA SER A 38 -7.11 -18.28 2.34
C SER A 38 -6.49 -17.48 3.47
N ALA A 39 -5.35 -17.95 3.98
CA ALA A 39 -4.50 -17.19 4.91
C ALA A 39 -3.61 -16.16 4.18
N GLU A 40 -3.70 -16.06 2.86
CA GLU A 40 -2.97 -15.09 2.08
C GLU A 40 -3.43 -13.66 2.39
N LEU A 41 -2.52 -12.70 2.21
CA LEU A 41 -2.81 -11.28 2.37
C LEU A 41 -3.12 -10.64 1.00
N PRO A 42 -3.89 -9.54 0.95
CA PRO A 42 -4.15 -8.82 -0.29
C PRO A 42 -2.86 -8.38 -0.99
N GLU A 43 -2.81 -8.53 -2.31
CA GLU A 43 -1.64 -8.14 -3.11
C GLU A 43 -1.99 -7.00 -4.07
N TYR A 44 -1.25 -5.91 -3.97
CA TYR A 44 -1.25 -4.88 -5.01
C TYR A 44 -0.30 -5.31 -6.13
N TRP A 45 -0.86 -5.44 -7.34
CA TRP A 45 -0.10 -5.79 -8.55
C TRP A 45 -0.35 -4.77 -9.66
N ALA A 46 0.31 -3.61 -9.53
CA ALA A 46 0.27 -2.57 -10.54
C ALA A 46 1.54 -1.71 -10.54
N GLY A 47 1.75 -0.92 -11.59
CA GLY A 47 2.87 0.01 -11.68
C GLY A 47 2.71 1.23 -10.78
N LEU A 48 3.63 2.20 -10.93
CA LEU A 48 3.56 3.47 -10.18
C LEU A 48 2.47 4.44 -10.68
N GLY A 49 1.86 4.16 -11.83
CA GLY A 49 0.87 5.04 -12.48
C GLY A 49 -0.38 5.28 -11.62
N PRO A 50 -1.10 4.24 -11.17
CA PRO A 50 -2.25 4.39 -10.27
C PRO A 50 -1.89 5.12 -8.97
N LEU A 51 -0.69 4.88 -8.42
CA LEU A 51 -0.23 5.53 -7.20
C LEU A 51 0.04 7.03 -7.42
N ALA A 52 0.63 7.39 -8.55
CA ALA A 52 0.83 8.78 -8.93
C ALA A 52 -0.52 9.52 -9.08
N ARG A 53 -1.52 8.87 -9.71
CA ARG A 53 -2.88 9.42 -9.83
C ARG A 53 -3.56 9.65 -8.48
N ALA A 54 -3.39 8.73 -7.53
CA ALA A 54 -3.90 8.91 -6.17
C ALA A 54 -3.31 10.13 -5.45
N LEU A 55 -2.09 10.54 -5.84
CA LEU A 55 -1.46 11.77 -5.36
C LEU A 55 -1.81 13.01 -6.21
N GLY A 56 -2.84 12.93 -7.07
CA GLY A 56 -3.26 14.01 -7.96
C GLY A 56 -2.30 14.28 -9.12
N ARG A 57 -1.41 13.33 -9.46
CA ARG A 57 -0.47 13.45 -10.59
C ARG A 57 -1.06 12.75 -11.81
N ALA A 58 -1.55 13.55 -12.77
CA ALA A 58 -2.30 13.05 -13.92
C ALA A 58 -1.43 12.55 -15.11
N ALA A 59 -0.10 12.75 -15.07
CA ALA A 59 0.78 12.35 -16.16
C ALA A 59 0.83 10.81 -16.32
N ALA A 60 0.52 10.34 -17.53
CA ALA A 60 0.68 8.95 -17.93
C ALA A 60 1.55 8.90 -19.20
N PRO A 61 2.81 8.42 -19.12
CA PRO A 61 3.47 7.83 -17.95
C PRO A 61 3.89 8.87 -16.88
N PRO A 62 4.02 8.48 -15.61
CA PRO A 62 4.50 9.36 -14.55
C PRO A 62 5.93 9.81 -14.83
N GLY A 63 6.20 11.11 -14.66
CA GLY A 63 7.52 11.71 -14.85
C GLY A 63 8.50 11.35 -13.72
N PRO A 64 9.79 11.75 -13.84
CA PRO A 64 10.79 11.45 -12.82
C PRO A 64 10.41 11.95 -11.41
N THR A 65 9.85 13.17 -11.32
CA THR A 65 9.39 13.76 -10.06
C THR A 65 8.24 12.97 -9.45
N ASP A 66 7.23 12.58 -10.24
CA ASP A 66 6.10 11.80 -9.76
C ASP A 66 6.55 10.45 -9.21
N ARG A 67 7.43 9.77 -9.95
CA ARG A 67 8.03 8.50 -9.52
C ARG A 67 8.78 8.65 -8.21
N ARG A 68 9.53 9.74 -8.02
CA ARG A 68 10.27 10.01 -6.79
C ARG A 68 9.32 10.22 -5.60
N VAL A 69 8.26 11.00 -5.77
CA VAL A 69 7.26 11.24 -4.71
C VAL A 69 6.56 9.93 -4.32
N VAL A 70 6.15 9.12 -5.31
CA VAL A 70 5.54 7.81 -5.05
C VAL A 70 6.51 6.89 -4.30
N ARG A 71 7.79 6.86 -4.68
CA ARG A 71 8.80 6.05 -4.00
C ARG A 71 9.01 6.46 -2.54
N TYR A 72 8.97 7.75 -2.22
CA TYR A 72 9.05 8.20 -0.83
C TYR A 72 7.85 7.75 0.00
N ALA A 73 6.64 7.94 -0.52
CA ALA A 73 5.45 7.47 0.17
C ALA A 73 5.40 5.93 0.28
N LEU A 74 5.94 5.18 -0.69
CA LEU A 74 6.12 3.72 -0.56
C LEU A 74 7.16 3.35 0.50
N ALA A 75 8.22 4.15 0.66
CA ALA A 75 9.20 3.94 1.72
C ALA A 75 8.56 4.10 3.11
N ASP A 76 7.73 5.13 3.30
CA ASP A 76 6.97 5.32 4.54
C ASP A 76 6.08 4.10 4.87
N LEU A 77 5.46 3.50 3.85
CA LEU A 77 4.62 2.30 4.03
C LEU A 77 5.41 1.04 4.34
N LEU A 78 6.60 0.89 3.74
CA LEU A 78 7.51 -0.21 4.02
C LEU A 78 8.06 -0.11 5.45
N GLU A 79 8.45 1.09 5.87
CA GLU A 79 8.95 1.38 7.21
C GLU A 79 7.87 1.17 8.27
N ALA A 80 6.63 1.58 8.00
CA ALA A 80 5.49 1.32 8.87
C ALA A 80 5.11 -0.17 8.92
N GLY A 81 5.56 -0.99 7.97
CA GLY A 81 5.19 -2.39 7.86
C GLY A 81 3.79 -2.64 7.31
N LEU A 82 3.13 -1.61 6.75
CA LEU A 82 1.82 -1.78 6.07
C LEU A 82 1.98 -2.59 4.79
N VAL A 83 3.11 -2.42 4.08
CA VAL A 83 3.39 -3.18 2.86
C VAL A 83 4.68 -3.96 2.97
N GLU A 84 4.69 -5.14 2.36
CA GLU A 84 5.89 -5.93 2.08
C GLU A 84 6.15 -5.89 0.57
N ARG A 85 7.40 -5.64 0.18
CA ARG A 85 7.78 -5.66 -1.24
C ARG A 85 8.03 -7.10 -1.69
N ILE A 86 7.24 -7.58 -2.64
CA ILE A 86 7.39 -8.91 -3.24
C ILE A 86 8.24 -8.88 -4.51
N SER A 87 8.15 -7.78 -5.27
CA SER A 87 9.02 -7.54 -6.43
C SER A 87 9.38 -6.06 -6.57
N GLU A 88 10.52 -5.79 -7.22
CA GLU A 88 11.01 -4.43 -7.44
C GLU A 88 9.98 -3.55 -8.19
N PRO A 89 9.95 -2.23 -7.92
CA PRO A 89 9.06 -1.30 -8.60
C PRO A 89 9.46 -1.12 -10.07
N GLY A 90 8.92 -1.99 -10.93
CA GLY A 90 9.00 -1.92 -12.40
C GLY A 90 7.67 -1.53 -13.04
N LYS A 91 7.38 -2.05 -14.25
CA LYS A 91 6.08 -1.88 -14.91
C LYS A 91 4.92 -2.46 -14.07
N HIS A 92 5.21 -3.49 -13.27
CA HIS A 92 4.27 -4.18 -12.40
C HIS A 92 4.93 -4.52 -11.05
N GLY A 93 5.18 -3.50 -10.21
CA GLY A 93 5.64 -3.75 -8.85
C GLY A 93 4.58 -4.53 -8.06
N ARG A 94 5.01 -5.52 -7.27
CA ARG A 94 4.11 -6.35 -6.47
C ARG A 94 4.37 -6.14 -4.98
N TYR A 95 3.30 -5.84 -4.24
CA TYR A 95 3.35 -5.55 -2.82
C TYR A 95 2.25 -6.31 -2.11
N ARG A 96 2.57 -6.90 -0.96
CA ARG A 96 1.59 -7.53 -0.07
C ARG A 96 1.18 -6.54 1.01
N LEU A 97 -0.11 -6.52 1.36
CA LEU A 97 -0.68 -5.53 2.28
C LEU A 97 -0.99 -6.17 3.64
N HIS A 98 -0.31 -5.71 4.67
CA HIS A 98 -0.59 -6.00 6.07
C HIS A 98 -1.61 -4.98 6.59
N LEU A 99 -2.89 -5.25 6.35
CA LEU A 99 -3.96 -4.30 6.69
C LEU A 99 -4.30 -4.28 8.18
N GLN A 100 -3.82 -5.27 8.93
CA GLN A 100 -3.86 -5.31 10.38
C GLN A 100 -2.41 -5.28 10.90
N PRO A 101 -2.11 -4.49 11.95
CA PRO A 101 -0.81 -4.54 12.59
C PRO A 101 -0.59 -5.95 13.15
N PRO A 102 0.67 -6.42 13.16
CA PRO A 102 0.99 -7.69 13.80
C PRO A 102 0.53 -7.66 15.26
N PRO A 103 0.06 -8.79 15.82
CA PRO A 103 -0.34 -8.84 17.22
C PRO A 103 0.80 -8.30 18.08
N THR A 104 0.51 -7.31 18.90
CA THR A 104 1.47 -6.76 19.85
C THR A 104 1.90 -7.90 20.75
N VAL A 105 3.13 -8.40 20.59
CA VAL A 105 3.70 -9.33 21.54
C VAL A 105 3.94 -8.52 22.80
N ASP A 106 3.06 -8.68 23.79
CA ASP A 106 3.28 -8.14 25.13
C ASP A 106 4.62 -8.70 25.62
N LYS A 107 5.67 -7.87 25.56
CA LYS A 107 6.93 -8.15 26.25
C LYS A 107 6.73 -7.86 27.73
N SER A 108 5.86 -8.64 28.35
CA SER A 108 5.70 -8.72 29.80
C SER A 108 6.43 -9.97 30.25
N GLY A 109 7.73 -9.83 30.53
CA GLY A 109 8.61 -10.88 31.03
C GLY A 109 9.88 -10.28 31.60
#